data_AF-A0A1B7TIQ1-F1
#
_entry.id   AF-A0A1B7TIQ1-F1
#
_cell.length_a   1.000
_cell.length_b   1.000
_cell.length_c   1.000
_cell.angle_alpha   90.00
_cell.angle_beta   90.00
_cell.angle_gamma   90.00
#
_symmetry.space_group_name_H-M   'P 1'
#
loop_
_entity.id
_entity.type
_entity.pdbx_description
1 polymer ?
#
loop_
_entity_poly.entity_id
_entity_poly.type
_entity_poly.pdbx_seq_one_letter_code
_entity_poly.pdbx_strand_id
1 'polypeptide(L)'
;DILNEDFKLDTQRDIIQRIQDELLDLGIENVSINFYLTSIFDYTIYEAFSRITQKLILELPFLENLLDNFIMNCHNSIDKIFLFDINSKIYISTDSSPVNILSYEVCSEFIDVTLDLKDLYEEEEKQDSQDKKSLVRKDGLKAFSKLNNNFSIYLNEVYKNLCVVILVNNNSSNNINNSGNEQSVAERIIKNLQFVFRPKQYYHNLLISNDNQFNEYIECINYDIGKNNDDNGDLVLEDLRDKIFNLVCDIMIKKRDYFLIRIDKEFNLRNIVRIRIFFFLYFYILNMLIFYFIPNDQGEYSTFSKTLWDSLWFSIFETIYVLIIDIVFYRLLYKSIRNRLNKYCYDIYDEDIKEYYDTRGESVFGAKFLTDFDDSDSEFKIQLFKDKVSSQLNSVCVLKPITVIDDKIIMSIGFMGTLTDKKLKYTILNKMVDTLDIEFNLLKDGNPDKKVQLEIVSRGIDTDILTFLVKYKGFKKDKVVSNDFKFYKGFNKIRYIKT
;
A
#
# COMPACT_ATOMS: atom_id res chain seq x y z
N ASP A 1 20.66 35.83 -19.93
CA ASP A 1 19.92 36.65 -18.94
C ASP A 1 19.78 38.11 -19.31
N ILE A 2 20.79 38.75 -19.89
CA ILE A 2 20.74 40.18 -20.23
C ILE A 2 20.15 40.44 -21.64
N LEU A 3 19.29 39.54 -22.12
CA LEU A 3 18.64 39.69 -23.42
C LEU A 3 17.18 40.07 -23.19
N ASN A 4 16.67 41.01 -23.99
CA ASN A 4 15.24 41.34 -23.96
C ASN A 4 14.41 40.10 -24.35
N GLU A 5 13.21 39.93 -23.77
CA GLU A 5 12.36 38.76 -24.04
C GLU A 5 12.01 38.63 -25.52
N ASP A 6 11.70 39.75 -26.18
CA ASP A 6 11.45 39.77 -27.64
C ASP A 6 12.66 39.25 -28.42
N PHE A 7 13.87 39.66 -28.01
CA PHE A 7 15.11 39.22 -28.65
C PHE A 7 15.38 37.73 -28.40
N LYS A 8 15.08 37.21 -27.20
CA LYS A 8 15.18 35.77 -26.91
C LYS A 8 14.25 34.95 -27.80
N LEU A 9 13.00 35.39 -27.96
CA LEU A 9 12.01 34.71 -28.79
C LEU A 9 12.37 34.76 -30.28
N ASP A 10 12.85 35.91 -30.76
CA ASP A 10 13.25 36.06 -32.16
C ASP A 10 14.49 35.22 -32.48
N THR A 11 15.49 35.23 -31.60
CA THR A 11 16.68 34.37 -31.77
C THR A 11 16.34 32.89 -31.67
N GLN A 12 15.44 32.49 -30.77
CA GLN A 12 14.97 31.11 -30.69
C GLN A 12 14.28 30.68 -31.98
N ARG A 13 13.40 31.52 -32.55
CA ARG A 13 12.72 31.25 -33.82
C ARG A 13 13.72 31.14 -34.97
N ASP A 14 14.69 32.04 -35.05
CA ASP A 14 15.75 32.01 -36.07
C ASP A 14 16.57 30.70 -35.97
N ILE A 15 16.96 30.29 -34.76
CA ILE A 15 17.70 29.03 -34.53
C ILE A 15 16.84 27.81 -34.93
N ILE A 16 15.56 27.78 -34.54
CA ILE A 16 14.64 26.68 -34.89
C ILE A 16 14.53 26.55 -36.40
N GLN A 17 14.29 27.67 -37.11
CA GLN A 17 14.14 27.68 -38.56
C GLN A 17 15.42 27.20 -39.25
N ARG A 18 16.59 27.73 -38.88
CA ARG A 18 17.86 27.32 -39.50
C ARG A 18 18.16 25.84 -39.32
N ILE A 19 17.93 25.30 -38.12
CA ILE A 19 18.16 23.87 -37.85
C ILE A 19 17.15 23.01 -38.62
N GLN A 20 15.89 23.45 -38.73
CA GLN A 20 14.89 22.74 -39.52
C GLN A 20 15.25 22.75 -41.02
N ASP A 21 15.67 23.88 -41.56
CA ASP A 21 16.10 24.01 -42.95
C ASP A 21 17.33 23.13 -43.24
N GLU A 22 18.34 23.14 -42.36
CA GLU A 22 19.53 22.28 -42.49
C GLU A 22 19.17 20.78 -42.43
N LEU A 23 18.23 20.37 -41.58
CA LEU A 23 17.77 18.99 -41.52
C LEU A 23 17.04 18.55 -42.80
N LEU A 24 16.24 19.46 -43.37
CA LEU A 24 15.54 19.24 -44.64
C LEU A 24 16.54 19.12 -45.80
N ASP A 25 17.54 19.99 -45.86
CA ASP A 25 18.61 19.95 -46.87
C ASP A 25 19.42 18.65 -46.82
N LEU A 26 19.60 18.08 -45.63
CA LEU A 26 20.27 16.78 -45.42
C LEU A 26 19.36 15.56 -45.69
N GLY A 27 18.06 15.77 -45.95
CA GLY A 27 17.08 14.70 -46.17
C GLY A 27 16.77 13.88 -44.92
N ILE A 28 17.03 14.42 -43.72
CA ILE A 28 16.75 13.75 -42.45
C ILE A 28 15.34 14.12 -41.99
N GLU A 29 14.36 13.37 -42.48
CA GLU A 29 12.97 13.50 -42.07
C GLU A 29 12.71 12.62 -40.82
N ASN A 30 11.99 13.16 -39.83
CA ASN A 30 11.54 12.50 -38.59
C ASN A 30 12.40 12.61 -37.31
N VAL A 31 13.28 13.61 -37.18
CA VAL A 31 13.95 13.89 -35.90
C VAL A 31 13.19 14.96 -35.12
N SER A 32 12.67 14.60 -33.94
CA SER A 32 11.99 15.54 -33.03
C SER A 32 12.99 16.25 -32.10
N ILE A 33 13.39 17.47 -32.46
CA ILE A 33 14.28 18.30 -31.65
C ILE A 33 13.46 19.13 -30.67
N ASN A 34 13.92 19.20 -29.41
CA ASN A 34 13.34 20.05 -28.39
C ASN A 34 14.32 21.17 -28.04
N PHE A 35 13.83 22.40 -28.02
CA PHE A 35 14.62 23.59 -27.72
C PHE A 35 14.24 24.14 -26.36
N TYR A 36 15.24 24.48 -25.55
CA TYR A 36 15.07 25.05 -24.22
C TYR A 36 15.91 26.31 -24.11
N LEU A 37 15.32 27.40 -23.62
CA LEU A 37 16.04 28.61 -23.25
C LEU A 37 16.50 28.44 -21.81
N THR A 38 17.81 28.42 -21.60
CA THR A 38 18.39 28.16 -20.28
C THR A 38 19.39 29.21 -19.89
N SER A 39 19.54 29.40 -18.58
CA SER A 39 20.67 30.09 -17.99
C SER A 39 21.02 29.54 -16.62
N ILE A 40 22.29 29.69 -16.25
CA ILE A 40 22.83 29.27 -14.96
C ILE A 40 22.46 30.21 -13.80
N PHE A 41 22.05 31.44 -14.11
CA PHE A 41 21.66 32.41 -13.08
C PHE A 41 20.15 32.37 -12.78
N ASP A 42 19.37 31.70 -13.62
CA ASP A 42 17.92 31.53 -13.47
C ASP A 42 17.56 30.07 -13.21
N TYR A 43 16.35 29.82 -12.70
CA TYR A 43 15.82 28.48 -12.47
C TYR A 43 15.50 27.70 -13.77
N THR A 44 15.58 28.36 -14.93
CA THR A 44 15.28 27.80 -16.26
C THR A 44 16.14 26.59 -16.61
N ILE A 45 17.40 26.55 -16.15
CA ILE A 45 18.29 25.41 -16.38
C ILE A 45 17.77 24.14 -15.70
N TYR A 46 17.30 24.25 -14.46
CA TYR A 46 16.81 23.11 -13.70
C TYR A 46 15.44 22.62 -14.22
N GLU A 47 14.58 23.55 -14.66
CA GLU A 47 13.33 23.19 -15.33
C GLU A 47 13.60 22.42 -16.64
N ALA A 48 14.53 22.91 -17.47
CA ALA A 48 14.90 22.25 -18.71
C ALA A 48 15.48 20.86 -18.44
N PHE A 49 16.39 20.72 -17.47
CA PHE A 49 16.91 19.42 -17.06
C PHE A 49 15.82 18.49 -16.54
N SER A 50 14.84 19.00 -15.80
CA SER A 50 13.70 18.20 -15.33
C SER A 50 12.86 17.65 -16.48
N ARG A 51 12.60 18.45 -17.52
CA ARG A 51 11.90 17.97 -18.73
C ARG A 51 12.74 16.97 -19.53
N ILE A 52 14.06 17.11 -19.51
CA ILE A 52 14.98 16.17 -20.18
C ILE A 52 15.04 14.85 -19.43
N THR A 53 15.19 14.87 -18.10
CA THR A 53 15.25 13.66 -17.26
C THR A 53 13.94 12.89 -17.30
N GLN A 54 12.80 13.58 -17.33
CA GLN A 54 11.49 12.96 -17.54
C GLN A 54 11.42 12.11 -18.81
N LYS A 55 12.02 12.56 -19.91
CA LYS A 55 12.07 11.80 -21.18
C LYS A 55 12.95 10.55 -21.09
N LEU A 56 13.87 10.48 -20.14
CA LEU A 56 14.71 9.30 -19.92
C LEU A 56 14.02 8.22 -19.07
N ILE A 57 12.96 8.56 -18.34
CA ILE A 57 12.27 7.65 -17.43
C ILE A 57 11.15 6.91 -18.18
N LEU A 58 11.35 5.60 -18.42
CA LEU A 58 10.40 4.75 -19.14
C LEU A 58 9.02 4.62 -18.43
N GLU A 59 8.99 4.75 -17.11
CA GLU A 59 7.77 4.58 -16.28
C GLU A 59 7.12 5.92 -15.87
N LEU A 60 7.47 7.04 -16.52
CA LEU A 60 6.93 8.36 -16.19
C LEU A 60 5.39 8.42 -16.17
N PRO A 61 4.65 7.84 -17.15
CA PRO A 61 3.19 7.91 -17.15
C PRO A 61 2.55 7.25 -15.93
N PHE A 62 3.20 6.23 -15.36
CA PHE A 62 2.71 5.60 -14.13
C PHE A 62 2.84 6.55 -12.93
N LEU A 63 3.95 7.29 -12.85
CA LEU A 63 4.23 8.22 -11.77
C LEU A 63 3.35 9.46 -11.85
N GLU A 64 3.11 10.00 -13.04
CA GLU A 64 2.16 11.11 -13.27
C GLU A 64 0.74 10.69 -12.88
N ASN A 65 0.27 9.54 -13.34
CA ASN A 65 -1.04 9.00 -12.95
C ASN A 65 -1.16 8.80 -11.44
N LEU A 66 -0.08 8.42 -10.75
CA LEU A 66 -0.07 8.30 -9.30
C LEU A 66 -0.27 9.66 -8.63
N LEU A 67 0.46 10.69 -9.08
CA LEU A 67 0.34 12.05 -8.56
C LEU A 67 -1.04 12.67 -8.86
N ASP A 68 -1.59 12.43 -10.06
CA ASP A 68 -2.93 12.87 -10.44
C ASP A 68 -4.00 12.20 -9.56
N ASN A 69 -3.92 10.88 -9.35
CA ASN A 69 -4.81 10.16 -8.43
C ASN A 69 -4.69 10.69 -7.00
N PHE A 70 -3.47 11.08 -6.58
CA PHE A 70 -3.25 11.67 -5.27
C PHE A 70 -3.95 13.04 -5.12
N ILE A 71 -3.84 13.91 -6.12
CA ILE A 71 -4.55 15.20 -6.15
C ILE A 71 -6.07 15.00 -6.13
N MET A 72 -6.58 14.08 -6.96
CA MET A 72 -8.02 13.76 -7.02
C MET A 72 -8.57 13.33 -5.65
N ASN A 73 -7.81 12.50 -4.92
CA ASN A 73 -8.19 12.05 -3.57
C ASN A 73 -8.17 13.17 -2.52
N CYS A 74 -7.50 14.29 -2.81
CA CYS A 74 -7.41 15.46 -1.94
C CYS A 74 -8.42 16.57 -2.33
N HIS A 75 -9.46 16.22 -3.10
CA HIS A 75 -10.56 17.12 -3.50
C HIS A 75 -10.09 18.46 -4.12
N ASN A 76 -9.04 18.45 -4.95
CA ASN A 76 -8.50 19.66 -5.61
C ASN A 76 -8.09 20.81 -4.65
N SER A 77 -7.73 20.49 -3.40
CA SER A 77 -7.08 21.46 -2.51
C SER A 77 -5.61 21.70 -2.89
N ILE A 78 -5.03 20.78 -3.66
CA ILE A 78 -3.66 20.85 -4.15
C ILE A 78 -3.66 21.53 -5.51
N ASP A 79 -2.91 22.62 -5.62
CA ASP A 79 -2.74 23.36 -6.87
C ASP A 79 -1.61 22.76 -7.71
N LYS A 80 -0.53 22.33 -7.07
CA LYS A 80 0.59 21.71 -7.77
C LYS A 80 1.34 20.72 -6.88
N ILE A 81 1.85 19.64 -7.47
CA ILE A 81 2.71 18.67 -6.79
C ILE A 81 3.95 18.38 -7.62
N PHE A 82 5.08 18.34 -6.94
CA PHE A 82 6.37 18.01 -7.53
C PHE A 82 7.05 16.91 -6.73
N LEU A 83 7.67 15.97 -7.44
CA LEU A 83 8.56 14.98 -6.88
C LEU A 83 10.00 15.37 -7.23
N PHE A 84 10.74 15.90 -6.26
CA PHE A 84 12.08 16.43 -6.40
C PHE A 84 13.15 15.44 -5.95
N ASP A 85 14.27 15.44 -6.66
CA ASP A 85 15.55 15.01 -6.11
C ASP A 85 16.18 16.18 -5.34
N ILE A 86 16.42 15.98 -4.05
CA ILE A 86 16.86 17.01 -3.10
C ILE A 86 18.20 17.61 -3.52
N ASN A 87 19.14 16.78 -4.00
CA ASN A 87 20.51 17.22 -4.27
C ASN A 87 20.63 18.00 -5.58
N SER A 88 19.91 17.56 -6.62
CA SER A 88 20.00 18.15 -7.95
C SER A 88 18.97 19.25 -8.20
N LYS A 89 17.94 19.35 -7.33
CA LYS A 89 16.76 20.21 -7.50
C LYS A 89 15.95 19.89 -8.76
N ILE A 90 16.22 18.78 -9.41
CA ILE A 90 15.48 18.32 -10.59
C ILE A 90 14.19 17.63 -10.13
N TYR A 91 13.05 18.00 -10.71
CA TYR A 91 11.82 17.25 -10.49
C TYR A 91 11.76 16.04 -11.42
N ILE A 92 11.59 14.86 -10.84
CA ILE A 92 11.48 13.58 -11.54
C ILE A 92 10.10 13.45 -12.20
N SER A 93 9.05 13.91 -11.52
CA SER A 93 7.67 13.85 -12.01
C SER A 93 6.81 14.93 -11.34
N THR A 94 5.74 15.30 -12.01
CA THR A 94 4.75 16.28 -11.57
C THR A 94 3.37 15.82 -12.05
N ASP A 95 2.32 16.45 -11.57
CA ASP A 95 0.97 16.22 -12.06
C ASP A 95 0.78 16.74 -13.49
N SER A 96 -0.30 16.29 -14.13
CA SER A 96 -0.67 16.61 -15.51
C SER A 96 -0.93 18.09 -15.79
N SER A 97 -1.06 18.96 -14.78
CA SER A 97 -1.24 20.39 -14.99
C SER A 97 0.06 21.04 -15.54
N PRO A 98 -0.03 22.11 -16.34
CA PRO A 98 1.16 22.78 -16.85
C PRO A 98 2.01 23.35 -15.70
N VAL A 99 3.33 23.19 -15.81
CA VAL A 99 4.28 23.72 -14.83
C VAL A 99 4.50 25.21 -15.08
N ASN A 100 4.25 26.02 -14.06
CA ASN A 100 4.64 27.43 -14.03
C ASN A 100 6.03 27.57 -13.40
N ILE A 101 6.90 28.37 -14.02
CA ILE A 101 8.28 28.56 -13.57
C ILE A 101 8.35 29.18 -12.17
N LEU A 102 7.41 30.08 -11.84
CA LEU A 102 7.32 30.71 -10.52
C LEU A 102 6.96 29.69 -9.43
N SER A 103 6.08 28.73 -9.74
CA SER A 103 5.73 27.67 -8.80
C SER A 103 6.92 26.74 -8.55
N TYR A 104 7.69 26.45 -9.60
CA TYR A 104 8.91 25.68 -9.48
C TYR A 104 9.98 26.40 -8.63
N GLU A 105 10.20 27.69 -8.88
CA GLU A 105 11.14 28.54 -8.14
C GLU A 105 10.84 28.53 -6.63
N VAL A 106 9.59 28.84 -6.25
CA VAL A 106 9.16 28.84 -4.84
C VAL A 106 9.33 27.47 -4.19
N CYS A 107 9.01 26.37 -4.89
CA CYS A 107 9.20 25.02 -4.36
C CYS A 107 10.68 24.65 -4.22
N SER A 108 11.52 25.06 -5.17
CA SER A 108 12.96 24.82 -5.16
C SER A 108 13.64 25.58 -4.01
N GLU A 109 13.34 26.86 -3.83
CA GLU A 109 13.86 27.66 -2.71
C GLU A 109 13.41 27.10 -1.36
N PHE A 110 12.18 26.59 -1.27
CA PHE A 110 11.68 25.99 -0.04
C PHE A 110 12.46 24.74 0.38
N ILE A 111 12.97 23.96 -0.58
CA ILE A 111 13.88 22.83 -0.30
C ILE A 111 15.18 23.36 0.31
N ASP A 112 15.81 24.35 -0.32
CA ASP A 112 17.08 24.94 0.14
C ASP A 112 16.94 25.48 1.58
N VAL A 113 15.90 26.29 1.85
CA VAL A 113 15.63 26.81 3.20
C VAL A 113 15.43 25.69 4.22
N THR A 114 14.73 24.62 3.84
CA THR A 114 14.48 23.50 4.75
C THR A 114 15.77 22.74 5.07
N LEU A 115 16.66 22.56 4.09
CA LEU A 115 17.96 21.91 4.28
C LEU A 115 18.90 22.80 5.11
N ASP A 116 19.00 24.08 4.78
CA ASP A 116 19.87 25.03 5.48
C ASP A 116 19.48 25.13 6.96
N LEU A 117 18.18 25.20 7.27
CA LEU A 117 17.69 25.19 8.65
C LEU A 117 17.95 23.85 9.34
N LYS A 118 17.75 22.73 8.64
CA LYS A 118 18.04 21.41 9.19
C LYS A 118 19.51 21.28 9.55
N ASP A 119 20.41 21.65 8.64
CA ASP A 119 21.85 21.53 8.84
C ASP A 119 22.33 22.43 9.99
N LEU A 120 21.79 23.64 10.10
CA LEU A 120 22.09 24.56 11.21
C LEU A 120 21.74 23.97 12.59
N TYR A 121 20.60 23.30 12.72
CA TYR A 121 20.12 22.76 14.00
C TYR A 121 20.55 21.30 14.27
N GLU A 122 20.91 20.52 13.25
CA GLU A 122 21.44 19.15 13.42
C GLU A 122 22.92 19.12 13.87
N GLU A 123 23.66 20.23 13.72
CA GLU A 123 25.06 20.32 14.15
C GLU A 123 25.23 20.43 15.67
N GLU A 124 24.27 21.02 16.40
CA GLU A 124 24.36 21.22 17.86
C GLU A 124 24.24 19.90 18.65
N GLU A 125 23.46 18.93 18.17
CA GLU A 125 23.32 17.62 18.85
C GLU A 125 24.61 16.77 18.80
N LYS A 126 25.54 17.07 17.88
CA LYS A 126 26.79 16.31 17.72
C LYS A 126 27.89 16.74 18.69
N GLN A 127 27.81 17.93 19.29
CA GLN A 127 28.87 18.43 20.18
C GLN A 127 28.63 18.13 21.67
N ASP A 128 27.38 17.96 22.12
CA ASP A 128 27.06 17.81 23.55
C ASP A 128 26.63 16.41 24.02
N SER A 129 26.61 15.40 23.15
CA SER A 129 26.00 14.09 23.49
C SER A 129 26.80 12.87 23.03
N GLN A 130 27.98 12.61 23.64
CA GLN A 130 28.59 11.27 23.55
C GLN A 130 27.84 10.18 24.34
N ASP A 131 26.88 10.53 25.23
CA ASP A 131 26.29 9.57 26.17
C ASP A 131 24.75 9.44 26.17
N LYS A 132 24.02 9.98 25.18
CA LYS A 132 22.58 9.73 25.06
C LYS A 132 22.17 9.46 23.62
N LYS A 133 22.28 8.20 23.19
CA LYS A 133 21.48 7.64 22.10
C LYS A 133 20.01 7.59 22.54
N SER A 134 19.38 8.76 22.60
CA SER A 134 17.93 8.88 22.68
C SER A 134 17.34 8.28 21.41
N LEU A 135 16.34 7.44 21.61
CA LEU A 135 15.48 6.81 20.60
C LEU A 135 14.63 7.85 19.84
N VAL A 136 15.25 8.88 19.27
CA VAL A 136 14.56 9.77 18.35
C VAL A 136 14.45 9.01 17.03
N ARG A 137 13.24 8.57 16.72
CA ARG A 137 12.88 8.10 15.37
C ARG A 137 13.49 9.09 14.38
N LYS A 138 14.29 8.61 13.43
CA LYS A 138 14.60 9.39 12.23
C LYS A 138 13.31 9.52 11.43
N ASP A 139 12.42 10.38 11.90
CA ASP A 139 11.30 10.85 11.10
C ASP A 139 11.94 11.59 9.92
N GLY A 140 11.61 11.17 8.69
CA GLY A 140 12.15 11.78 7.47
C GLY A 140 11.87 13.28 7.41
N LEU A 141 12.63 14.00 6.58
CA LEU A 141 12.54 15.46 6.46
C LEU A 141 11.09 15.89 6.15
N LYS A 142 10.54 16.76 6.99
CA LYS A 142 9.19 17.32 6.84
C LYS A 142 9.22 18.80 7.14
N ALA A 143 8.64 19.60 6.26
CA ALA A 143 8.47 21.03 6.48
C ALA A 143 7.10 21.50 6.02
N PHE A 144 6.63 22.55 6.68
CA PHE A 144 5.36 23.21 6.37
C PHE A 144 5.56 24.71 6.48
N SER A 145 5.13 25.44 5.45
CA SER A 145 5.15 26.90 5.43
C SER A 145 3.85 27.45 4.89
N LYS A 146 3.37 28.55 5.48
CA LYS A 146 2.15 29.25 5.07
C LYS A 146 2.54 30.61 4.52
N LEU A 147 2.15 30.88 3.28
CA LEU A 147 2.36 32.14 2.60
C LEU A 147 1.22 33.11 2.91
N ASN A 148 1.49 34.41 2.79
CA ASN A 148 0.51 35.48 3.05
C ASN A 148 -0.70 35.43 2.09
N ASN A 149 -0.54 34.85 0.90
CA ASN A 149 -1.58 34.78 -0.13
C ASN A 149 -2.53 33.57 0.03
N ASN A 150 -2.71 33.06 1.26
CA ASN A 150 -3.48 31.85 1.57
C ASN A 150 -2.99 30.57 0.86
N PHE A 151 -1.74 30.55 0.41
CA PHE A 151 -1.09 29.33 -0.07
C PHE A 151 -0.30 28.68 1.04
N SER A 152 -0.26 27.36 1.07
CA SER A 152 0.61 26.59 1.96
C SER A 152 1.53 25.72 1.13
N ILE A 153 2.81 25.66 1.51
CA ILE A 153 3.80 24.76 0.92
C ILE A 153 4.07 23.65 1.93
N TYR A 154 4.03 22.42 1.44
CA TYR A 154 4.31 21.23 2.22
C TYR A 154 5.45 20.44 1.60
N LEU A 155 6.42 20.02 2.40
CA LEU A 155 7.54 19.19 1.98
C LEU A 155 7.59 17.93 2.83
N ASN A 156 7.78 16.79 2.17
CA ASN A 156 7.97 15.50 2.83
C ASN A 156 8.95 14.62 2.06
N GLU A 157 9.93 14.06 2.76
CA GLU A 157 10.82 13.05 2.23
C GLU A 157 10.09 11.72 2.04
N VAL A 158 10.12 11.19 0.82
CA VAL A 158 9.48 9.91 0.45
C VAL A 158 10.50 8.78 0.45
N TYR A 159 11.67 9.04 -0.14
CA TYR A 159 12.79 8.11 -0.21
C TYR A 159 14.09 8.89 0.02
N LYS A 160 15.20 8.20 0.29
CA LYS A 160 16.51 8.86 0.47
C LYS A 160 16.77 9.84 -0.67
N ASN A 161 16.95 11.12 -0.33
CA ASN A 161 17.18 12.23 -1.27
C ASN A 161 16.03 12.51 -2.25
N LEU A 162 14.84 11.96 -2.02
CA LEU A 162 13.65 12.21 -2.83
C LEU A 162 12.56 12.82 -1.97
N CYS A 163 12.13 14.04 -2.28
CA CYS A 163 11.07 14.74 -1.57
C CYS A 163 9.87 15.03 -2.46
N VAL A 164 8.69 15.02 -1.85
CA VAL A 164 7.48 15.55 -2.45
C VAL A 164 7.26 16.94 -1.90
N VAL A 165 7.09 17.90 -2.80
CA VAL A 165 6.71 19.28 -2.48
C VAL A 165 5.32 19.54 -3.04
N ILE A 166 4.42 20.04 -2.21
CA ILE A 166 3.01 20.25 -2.53
C ILE A 166 2.67 21.71 -2.27
N LEU A 167 2.08 22.35 -3.26
CA LEU A 167 1.49 23.66 -3.16
C LEU A 167 -0.02 23.51 -2.99
N VAL A 168 -0.52 23.95 -1.83
CA VAL A 168 -1.92 23.83 -1.43
C VAL A 168 -2.55 25.20 -1.41
N ASN A 169 -3.72 25.34 -2.04
CA ASN A 169 -4.51 26.55 -1.98
C ASN A 169 -5.52 26.43 -0.84
N ASN A 170 -5.31 27.21 0.23
CA ASN A 170 -6.18 27.12 1.39
C ASN A 170 -7.58 27.70 1.10
N ASN A 171 -7.75 28.53 0.06
CA ASN A 171 -9.07 29.08 -0.29
C ASN A 171 -10.04 27.97 -0.74
N SER A 172 -9.53 26.97 -1.49
CA SER A 172 -10.28 25.77 -1.88
C SER A 172 -10.61 24.87 -0.68
N SER A 173 -9.79 24.93 0.37
CA SER A 173 -9.96 24.15 1.59
C SER A 173 -10.96 24.77 2.60
N ASN A 174 -11.29 26.05 2.47
CA ASN A 174 -12.22 26.77 3.35
C ASN A 174 -13.69 26.29 3.24
N ASN A 175 -14.01 25.42 2.27
CA ASN A 175 -15.29 24.70 2.26
C ASN A 175 -15.38 23.60 3.32
N ILE A 176 -14.29 23.33 4.06
CA ILE A 176 -14.26 22.45 5.23
C ILE A 176 -14.24 23.34 6.48
N ASN A 177 -15.38 23.96 6.77
CA ASN A 177 -15.62 24.54 8.09
C ASN A 177 -15.63 23.41 9.13
N ASN A 178 -14.49 23.17 9.78
CA ASN A 178 -14.45 22.82 11.19
C ASN A 178 -13.11 23.24 11.79
N SER A 179 -13.24 24.05 12.83
CA SER A 179 -12.23 24.63 13.70
C SER A 179 -11.17 23.63 14.17
N GLY A 180 -9.90 24.02 14.06
CA GLY A 180 -8.79 23.48 14.85
C GLY A 180 -7.78 22.57 14.13
N ASN A 181 -7.84 22.40 12.81
CA ASN A 181 -7.31 21.19 12.17
C ASN A 181 -6.49 21.42 10.87
N GLU A 182 -5.69 22.49 10.77
CA GLU A 182 -4.79 22.69 9.60
C GLU A 182 -3.65 21.64 9.57
N GLN A 183 -3.08 21.28 10.73
CA GLN A 183 -2.19 20.11 10.88
C GLN A 183 -2.87 18.81 10.43
N SER A 184 -4.20 18.69 10.54
CA SER A 184 -4.92 17.49 10.12
C SER A 184 -5.01 17.33 8.60
N VAL A 185 -4.97 18.43 7.83
CA VAL A 185 -4.97 18.37 6.35
C VAL A 185 -3.60 17.92 5.87
N ALA A 186 -2.53 18.49 6.42
CA ALA A 186 -1.18 18.03 6.17
C ALA A 186 -1.00 16.56 6.59
N GLU A 187 -1.46 16.15 7.78
CA GLU A 187 -1.46 14.75 8.21
C GLU A 187 -2.30 13.85 7.30
N ARG A 188 -3.43 14.33 6.77
CA ARG A 188 -4.27 13.59 5.82
C ARG A 188 -3.57 13.43 4.47
N ILE A 189 -2.90 14.47 3.99
CA ILE A 189 -2.08 14.48 2.77
C ILE A 189 -0.87 13.53 2.96
N ILE A 190 -0.15 13.60 4.08
CA ILE A 190 0.96 12.70 4.44
C ILE A 190 0.48 11.25 4.56
N LYS A 191 -0.64 11.01 5.24
CA LYS A 191 -1.22 9.67 5.41
C LYS A 191 -1.69 9.10 4.07
N ASN A 192 -2.23 9.93 3.19
CA ASN A 192 -2.58 9.56 1.83
C ASN A 192 -1.32 9.31 0.98
N LEU A 193 -0.26 10.10 1.11
CA LEU A 193 1.04 9.87 0.45
C LEU A 193 1.63 8.53 0.90
N GLN A 194 1.62 8.23 2.21
CA GLN A 194 2.04 6.95 2.77
C GLN A 194 1.14 5.77 2.34
N PHE A 195 -0.11 6.03 1.96
CA PHE A 195 -1.03 5.02 1.44
C PHE A 195 -0.80 4.74 -0.04
N VAL A 196 -0.58 5.79 -0.83
CA VAL A 196 -0.37 5.72 -2.29
C VAL A 196 1.04 5.20 -2.59
N PHE A 197 2.06 5.75 -1.93
CA PHE A 197 3.40 5.20 -1.89
C PHE A 197 3.50 4.23 -0.72
N ARG A 198 2.96 3.01 -0.86
CA ARG A 198 3.41 1.85 -0.06
C ARG A 198 4.48 1.07 -0.82
N PRO A 199 5.73 1.58 -0.94
CA PRO A 199 6.84 0.78 -1.44
C PRO A 199 7.17 -0.34 -0.45
N LYS A 200 8.08 -1.25 -0.82
CA LYS A 200 8.66 -2.25 0.09
C LYS A 200 9.07 -1.66 1.46
N GLN A 201 9.43 -0.37 1.49
CA GLN A 201 9.73 0.40 2.71
C GLN A 201 8.60 0.52 3.73
N TYR A 202 7.32 0.55 3.33
CA TYR A 202 6.21 0.58 4.30
C TYR A 202 6.23 -0.67 5.18
N TYR A 203 6.50 -1.83 4.58
CA TYR A 203 6.69 -3.07 5.32
C TYR A 203 8.02 -3.07 6.07
N HIS A 204 9.11 -2.55 5.49
CA HIS A 204 10.39 -2.42 6.19
C HIS A 204 10.32 -1.55 7.45
N ASN A 205 9.49 -0.49 7.46
CA ASN A 205 9.28 0.37 8.64
C ASN A 205 8.38 -0.27 9.70
N LEU A 206 7.61 -1.30 9.34
CA LEU A 206 6.85 -2.13 10.28
C LEU A 206 7.71 -3.23 10.91
N LEU A 207 8.87 -3.54 10.33
CA LEU A 207 9.81 -4.51 10.88
C LEU A 207 10.56 -3.90 12.06
N ILE A 208 10.74 -4.69 13.11
CA ILE A 208 11.60 -4.31 14.23
C ILE A 208 13.03 -4.30 13.71
N SER A 209 13.67 -3.12 13.70
CA SER A 209 15.01 -2.92 13.13
C SER A 209 16.15 -3.55 13.94
N ASN A 210 15.91 -3.89 15.21
CA ASN A 210 16.89 -4.53 16.09
C ASN A 210 16.55 -6.02 16.29
N ASP A 211 17.31 -6.89 15.63
CA ASP A 211 17.21 -8.34 15.84
C ASP A 211 17.46 -8.76 17.30
N ASN A 212 18.27 -8.00 18.02
CA ASN A 212 18.55 -8.24 19.44
C ASN A 212 17.29 -8.08 20.32
N GLN A 213 16.44 -7.11 20.04
CA GLN A 213 15.16 -6.93 20.76
C GLN A 213 14.17 -8.04 20.41
N PHE A 214 14.11 -8.46 19.14
CA PHE A 214 13.25 -9.57 18.75
C PHE A 214 13.70 -10.88 19.41
N ASN A 215 14.99 -11.17 19.40
CA ASN A 215 15.57 -12.38 19.99
C ASN A 215 15.54 -12.36 21.53
N GLU A 216 15.34 -11.21 22.17
CA GLU A 216 15.14 -11.12 23.62
C GLU A 216 13.77 -11.67 24.06
N TYR A 217 12.74 -11.53 23.21
CA TYR A 217 11.37 -11.92 23.53
C TYR A 217 10.86 -13.15 22.77
N ILE A 218 11.36 -13.43 21.57
CA ILE A 218 10.90 -14.53 20.73
C ILE A 218 12.06 -15.47 20.40
N GLU A 219 11.84 -16.75 20.59
CA GLU A 219 12.78 -17.81 20.20
C GLU A 219 12.27 -18.52 18.95
N CYS A 220 13.13 -18.62 17.94
CA CYS A 220 12.88 -19.40 16.73
C CYS A 220 13.46 -20.81 16.93
N ILE A 221 12.61 -21.82 16.75
CA ILE A 221 13.02 -23.23 16.79
C ILE A 221 12.74 -23.83 15.42
N ASN A 222 13.79 -24.31 14.77
CA ASN A 222 13.69 -25.08 13.54
C ASN A 222 13.77 -26.56 13.89
N TYR A 223 12.71 -27.30 13.59
CA TYR A 223 12.67 -28.75 13.75
C TYR A 223 12.80 -29.42 12.38
N ASP A 224 13.85 -30.23 12.24
CA ASP A 224 14.06 -31.16 11.14
C ASP A 224 13.74 -32.57 11.66
N ILE A 225 12.62 -33.15 11.25
CA ILE A 225 12.15 -34.45 11.79
C ILE A 225 13.01 -35.64 11.29
N GLY A 226 13.99 -35.41 10.40
CA GLY A 226 14.85 -36.46 9.85
C GLY A 226 16.23 -36.67 10.51
N LYS A 227 16.62 -35.90 11.55
CA LYS A 227 18.00 -35.93 12.07
C LYS A 227 18.19 -36.21 13.56
N ASN A 228 17.15 -36.18 14.38
CA ASN A 228 17.28 -36.28 15.84
C ASN A 228 16.58 -37.52 16.39
N ASN A 229 17.10 -38.71 16.06
CA ASN A 229 16.75 -39.94 16.76
C ASN A 229 17.80 -40.17 17.86
N ASP A 230 17.58 -39.56 19.02
CA ASP A 230 18.22 -39.99 20.28
C ASP A 230 17.12 -40.52 21.21
N ASP A 231 17.30 -41.76 21.65
CA ASP A 231 16.33 -42.72 22.21
C ASP A 231 15.58 -42.32 23.51
N ASN A 232 15.59 -41.04 23.92
CA ASN A 232 14.82 -40.51 25.06
C ASN A 232 13.87 -39.36 24.67
N GLY A 233 13.70 -39.07 23.37
CA GLY A 233 12.97 -37.91 22.84
C GLY A 233 11.50 -38.12 22.48
N ASP A 234 11.02 -39.37 22.34
CA ASP A 234 9.74 -39.67 21.69
C ASP A 234 8.51 -39.09 22.41
N LEU A 235 8.47 -39.17 23.75
CA LEU A 235 7.37 -38.60 24.56
C LEU A 235 7.33 -37.06 24.52
N VAL A 236 8.48 -36.41 24.37
CA VAL A 236 8.57 -34.94 24.27
C VAL A 236 8.19 -34.49 22.85
N LEU A 237 8.52 -35.30 21.85
CA LEU A 237 8.19 -35.05 20.45
C LEU A 237 6.68 -35.18 20.19
N GLU A 238 6.01 -36.16 20.78
CA GLU A 238 4.54 -36.33 20.70
C GLU A 238 3.78 -35.13 21.30
N ASP A 239 4.14 -34.72 22.53
CA ASP A 239 3.54 -33.54 23.19
C ASP A 239 3.78 -32.25 22.38
N LEU A 240 4.92 -32.13 21.71
CA LEU A 240 5.19 -31.02 20.79
C LEU A 240 4.36 -31.10 19.50
N ARG A 241 4.21 -32.28 18.89
CA ARG A 241 3.37 -32.49 17.70
C ARG A 241 1.92 -32.11 17.99
N ASP A 242 1.38 -32.52 19.13
CA ASP A 242 0.03 -32.16 19.58
C ASP A 242 -0.11 -30.65 19.87
N LYS A 243 0.90 -30.03 20.48
CA LYS A 243 0.92 -28.57 20.69
C LYS A 243 0.93 -27.79 19.37
N ILE A 244 1.70 -28.24 18.38
CA ILE A 244 1.74 -27.63 17.04
C ILE A 244 0.39 -27.82 16.34
N PHE A 245 -0.17 -29.03 16.42
CA PHE A 245 -1.47 -29.35 15.83
C PHE A 245 -2.58 -28.44 16.38
N ASN A 246 -2.65 -28.30 17.70
CA ASN A 246 -3.60 -27.42 18.38
C ASN A 246 -3.37 -25.94 18.06
N LEU A 247 -2.10 -25.50 17.95
CA LEU A 247 -1.79 -24.12 17.57
C LEU A 247 -2.28 -23.79 16.16
N VAL A 248 -2.10 -24.69 15.19
CA VAL A 248 -2.61 -24.48 13.83
C VAL A 248 -4.14 -24.35 13.84
N CYS A 249 -4.84 -25.19 14.60
CA CYS A 249 -6.28 -25.07 14.82
C CYS A 249 -6.69 -23.73 15.41
N ASP A 250 -6.02 -23.29 16.47
CA ASP A 250 -6.29 -22.01 17.12
C ASP A 250 -6.09 -20.83 16.15
N ILE A 251 -5.08 -20.90 15.29
CA ILE A 251 -4.86 -19.89 14.25
C ILE A 251 -6.00 -19.92 13.23
N MET A 252 -6.44 -21.10 12.79
CA MET A 252 -7.57 -21.23 11.85
C MET A 252 -8.87 -20.67 12.44
N ILE A 253 -9.15 -20.95 13.71
CA ILE A 253 -10.31 -20.42 14.44
C ILE A 253 -10.23 -18.90 14.59
N LYS A 254 -9.08 -18.35 15.02
CA LYS A 254 -8.93 -16.88 15.14
C LYS A 254 -9.06 -16.17 13.80
N LYS A 255 -8.55 -16.78 12.70
CA LYS A 255 -8.72 -16.22 11.35
C LYS A 255 -10.20 -16.15 10.97
N ARG A 256 -10.96 -17.22 11.21
CA ARG A 256 -12.42 -17.27 11.00
C ARG A 256 -13.11 -16.15 11.78
N ASP A 257 -12.85 -16.05 13.07
CA ASP A 257 -13.53 -15.08 13.94
C ASP A 257 -13.19 -13.63 13.57
N TYR A 258 -11.92 -13.36 13.22
CA TYR A 258 -11.50 -12.04 12.74
C TYR A 258 -12.24 -11.63 11.46
N PHE A 259 -12.39 -12.57 10.52
CA PHE A 259 -13.09 -12.31 9.27
C PHE A 259 -14.58 -12.07 9.47
N LEU A 260 -15.22 -12.83 10.36
CA LEU A 260 -16.63 -12.62 10.73
C LEU A 260 -16.85 -11.25 11.37
N ILE A 261 -15.98 -10.83 12.29
CA ILE A 261 -16.03 -9.49 12.89
C ILE A 261 -15.87 -8.40 11.81
N ARG A 262 -15.02 -8.64 10.80
CA ARG A 262 -14.82 -7.70 9.70
C ARG A 262 -16.07 -7.57 8.84
N ILE A 263 -16.67 -8.69 8.43
CA ILE A 263 -17.94 -8.68 7.68
C ILE A 263 -19.03 -7.99 8.50
N ASP A 264 -19.14 -8.29 9.79
CA ASP A 264 -20.15 -7.67 10.66
C ASP A 264 -19.96 -6.16 10.80
N LYS A 265 -18.72 -5.66 10.78
CA LYS A 265 -18.43 -4.22 10.76
C LYS A 265 -18.77 -3.57 9.43
N GLU A 266 -18.41 -4.18 8.30
CA GLU A 266 -18.72 -3.66 6.97
C GLU A 266 -20.25 -3.64 6.73
N PHE A 267 -20.96 -4.63 7.25
CA PHE A 267 -22.41 -4.77 7.12
C PHE A 267 -23.22 -4.10 8.25
N ASN A 268 -22.60 -3.23 9.05
CA ASN A 268 -23.32 -2.55 10.14
C ASN A 268 -24.16 -1.37 9.61
N LEU A 269 -25.43 -1.30 10.02
CA LEU A 269 -26.38 -0.24 9.65
C LEU A 269 -25.81 1.16 9.92
N ARG A 270 -25.04 1.33 11.00
CA ARG A 270 -24.39 2.61 11.34
C ARG A 270 -23.43 3.09 10.25
N ASN A 271 -22.70 2.19 9.60
CA ASN A 271 -21.77 2.54 8.53
C ASN A 271 -22.52 2.92 7.24
N ILE A 272 -23.61 2.24 6.93
CA ILE A 272 -24.46 2.57 5.77
C ILE A 272 -25.07 3.96 5.92
N VAL A 273 -25.67 4.24 7.09
CA VAL A 273 -26.23 5.56 7.40
C VAL A 273 -25.14 6.63 7.31
N ARG A 274 -23.95 6.37 7.85
CA ARG A 274 -22.82 7.31 7.77
C ARG A 274 -22.42 7.60 6.32
N ILE A 275 -22.32 6.59 5.46
CA ILE A 275 -21.99 6.76 4.04
C ILE A 275 -23.07 7.60 3.34
N ARG A 276 -24.36 7.37 3.62
CA ARG A 276 -25.46 8.09 2.97
C ARG A 276 -25.61 9.54 3.42
N ILE A 277 -25.29 9.85 4.67
CA ILE A 277 -25.22 11.24 5.15
C ILE A 277 -24.23 12.07 4.30
N PHE A 278 -23.13 11.46 3.82
CA PHE A 278 -22.20 12.15 2.91
C PHE A 278 -22.78 12.42 1.50
N PHE A 279 -23.77 11.64 1.05
CA PHE A 279 -24.44 11.87 -0.24
C PHE A 279 -25.47 13.01 -0.21
N PHE A 280 -25.86 13.53 0.96
CA PHE A 280 -26.73 14.69 1.07
C PHE A 280 -26.18 15.90 0.29
N LEU A 281 -24.87 16.15 0.41
CA LEU A 281 -24.21 17.24 -0.28
C LEU A 281 -24.30 17.08 -1.81
N TYR A 282 -24.24 15.85 -2.30
CA TYR A 282 -24.37 15.55 -3.73
C TYR A 282 -25.78 15.84 -4.24
N PHE A 283 -26.83 15.38 -3.54
CA PHE A 283 -28.22 15.69 -3.90
C PHE A 283 -28.50 17.20 -3.86
N TYR A 284 -27.95 17.90 -2.86
CA TYR A 284 -28.10 19.34 -2.76
C TYR A 284 -27.53 20.09 -3.97
N ILE A 285 -26.33 19.73 -4.42
CA ILE A 285 -25.71 20.34 -5.60
C ILE A 285 -26.50 20.04 -6.87
N LEU A 286 -26.96 18.80 -7.06
CA LEU A 286 -27.75 18.40 -8.22
C LEU A 286 -29.08 19.16 -8.28
N ASN A 287 -29.79 19.25 -7.14
CA ASN A 287 -31.08 19.94 -7.06
C ASN A 287 -30.92 21.44 -7.27
N MET A 288 -29.86 22.06 -6.75
CA MET A 288 -29.55 23.47 -7.03
C MET A 288 -29.34 23.73 -8.53
N LEU A 289 -28.70 22.82 -9.27
CA LEU A 289 -28.58 22.92 -10.73
C LEU A 289 -29.94 22.79 -11.41
N ILE A 290 -30.75 21.82 -11.03
CA ILE A 290 -32.08 21.58 -11.61
C ILE A 290 -33.00 22.79 -11.41
N PHE A 291 -33.09 23.31 -10.18
CA PHE A 291 -33.94 24.48 -9.87
C PHE A 291 -33.41 25.79 -10.45
N TYR A 292 -32.13 25.88 -10.79
CA TYR A 292 -31.56 27.04 -11.47
C TYR A 292 -31.89 27.05 -12.97
N PHE A 293 -31.90 25.88 -13.62
CA PHE A 293 -32.09 25.75 -15.07
C PHE A 293 -33.55 25.53 -15.50
N ILE A 294 -34.45 25.12 -14.60
CA ILE A 294 -35.86 24.91 -14.92
C ILE A 294 -36.69 26.15 -14.55
N PRO A 295 -37.30 26.85 -15.52
CA PRO A 295 -38.22 27.95 -15.22
C PRO A 295 -39.52 27.43 -14.60
N ASN A 296 -40.06 28.17 -13.62
CA ASN A 296 -41.38 27.86 -13.05
C ASN A 296 -42.49 28.04 -14.11
N ASP A 297 -43.67 27.44 -13.86
CA ASP A 297 -44.87 27.45 -14.73
C ASP A 297 -45.34 28.86 -15.20
N GLN A 298 -44.80 29.94 -14.66
CA GLN A 298 -45.11 31.33 -15.04
C GLN A 298 -44.00 32.02 -15.88
N GLY A 299 -42.92 31.31 -16.24
CA GLY A 299 -41.84 31.86 -17.09
C GLY A 299 -40.89 32.83 -16.40
N GLU A 300 -41.00 33.00 -15.07
CA GLU A 300 -40.08 33.81 -14.27
C GLU A 300 -39.00 32.94 -13.59
N TYR A 301 -37.75 33.40 -13.65
CA TYR A 301 -36.66 32.83 -12.87
C TYR A 301 -36.89 33.13 -11.38
N SER A 302 -36.85 32.09 -10.55
CA SER A 302 -37.02 32.20 -9.11
C SER A 302 -35.88 33.00 -8.46
N THR A 303 -36.21 33.81 -7.45
CA THR A 303 -35.21 34.52 -6.66
C THR A 303 -34.28 33.53 -5.96
N PHE A 304 -32.99 33.89 -5.87
CA PHE A 304 -31.93 33.02 -5.31
C PHE A 304 -32.25 32.50 -3.90
N SER A 305 -32.95 33.30 -3.07
CA SER A 305 -33.36 32.85 -1.74
C SER A 305 -34.43 31.74 -1.78
N LYS A 306 -35.33 31.78 -2.76
CA LYS A 306 -36.40 30.79 -2.91
C LYS A 306 -35.86 29.48 -3.50
N THR A 307 -34.97 29.55 -4.49
CA THR A 307 -34.29 28.35 -5.03
C THR A 307 -33.45 27.63 -3.98
N LEU A 308 -32.77 28.38 -3.11
CA LEU A 308 -32.02 27.80 -2.00
C LEU A 308 -32.93 27.04 -1.03
N TRP A 309 -34.05 27.63 -0.61
CA TRP A 309 -34.97 27.00 0.32
C TRP A 309 -35.65 25.77 -0.26
N ASP A 310 -36.10 25.85 -1.52
CA ASP A 310 -36.76 24.75 -2.20
C ASP A 310 -35.77 23.59 -2.44
N SER A 311 -34.57 23.88 -2.95
CA SER A 311 -33.53 22.86 -3.18
C SER A 311 -33.09 22.16 -1.89
N LEU A 312 -33.01 22.90 -0.78
CA LEU A 312 -32.63 22.35 0.52
C LEU A 312 -33.72 21.41 1.04
N TRP A 313 -34.99 21.82 0.97
CA TRP A 313 -36.12 20.98 1.37
C TRP A 313 -36.25 19.71 0.52
N PHE A 314 -36.16 19.82 -0.81
CA PHE A 314 -36.21 18.67 -1.71
C PHE A 314 -35.06 17.69 -1.45
N SER A 315 -33.84 18.19 -1.22
CA SER A 315 -32.68 17.34 -0.92
C SER A 315 -32.81 16.62 0.43
N ILE A 316 -33.40 17.26 1.44
CA ILE A 316 -33.73 16.61 2.72
C ILE A 316 -34.75 15.49 2.49
N PHE A 317 -35.80 15.74 1.72
CA PHE A 317 -36.81 14.71 1.45
C PHE A 317 -36.24 13.54 0.63
N GLU A 318 -35.45 13.80 -0.41
CA GLU A 318 -34.79 12.75 -1.19
C GLU A 318 -33.83 11.92 -0.36
N THR A 319 -33.03 12.55 0.51
CA THR A 319 -32.13 11.79 1.40
C THR A 319 -32.87 10.97 2.43
N ILE A 320 -33.96 11.47 3.00
CA ILE A 320 -34.84 10.71 3.89
C ILE A 320 -35.49 9.55 3.13
N TYR A 321 -35.98 9.78 1.92
CA TYR A 321 -36.60 8.76 1.09
C TYR A 321 -35.61 7.65 0.71
N VAL A 322 -34.42 8.01 0.24
CA VAL A 322 -33.34 7.05 -0.06
C VAL A 322 -32.88 6.32 1.20
N LEU A 323 -32.80 6.99 2.35
CA LEU A 323 -32.50 6.32 3.63
C LEU A 323 -33.58 5.31 4.01
N ILE A 324 -34.86 5.62 3.83
CA ILE A 324 -35.96 4.69 4.12
C ILE A 324 -35.88 3.49 3.17
N ILE A 325 -35.67 3.73 1.87
CA ILE A 325 -35.45 2.68 0.87
C ILE A 325 -34.27 1.81 1.28
N ASP A 326 -33.13 2.40 1.63
CA ASP A 326 -31.93 1.66 2.03
C ASP A 326 -32.15 0.89 3.33
N ILE A 327 -32.95 1.39 4.29
CA ILE A 327 -33.32 0.64 5.50
C ILE A 327 -34.19 -0.57 5.15
N VAL A 328 -35.12 -0.42 4.20
CA VAL A 328 -35.96 -1.51 3.71
C VAL A 328 -35.12 -2.53 2.92
N PHE A 329 -34.27 -2.09 2.01
CA PHE A 329 -33.30 -2.92 1.29
C PHE A 329 -32.32 -3.59 2.26
N TYR A 330 -31.89 -2.89 3.32
CA TYR A 330 -31.05 -3.46 4.35
C TYR A 330 -31.76 -4.61 5.06
N ARG A 331 -33.04 -4.41 5.42
CA ARG A 331 -33.84 -5.41 6.13
C ARG A 331 -34.19 -6.62 5.26
N LEU A 332 -34.43 -6.43 3.96
CA LEU A 332 -34.86 -7.47 3.04
C LEU A 332 -33.69 -8.17 2.32
N LEU A 333 -32.80 -7.40 1.72
CA LEU A 333 -31.78 -7.88 0.78
C LEU A 333 -30.42 -8.00 1.47
N TYR A 334 -29.99 -6.96 2.18
CA TYR A 334 -28.67 -6.93 2.81
C TYR A 334 -28.56 -7.88 4.00
N LYS A 335 -29.61 -7.98 4.84
CA LYS A 335 -29.67 -8.96 5.93
C LYS A 335 -29.66 -10.40 5.39
N SER A 336 -30.35 -10.64 4.29
CA SER A 336 -30.36 -11.95 3.63
C SER A 336 -28.99 -12.29 3.02
N ILE A 337 -28.35 -11.33 2.33
CA ILE A 337 -26.99 -11.48 1.79
C ILE A 337 -25.98 -11.67 2.93
N ARG A 338 -26.04 -10.88 4.00
CA ARG A 338 -25.17 -11.01 5.18
C ARG A 338 -25.33 -12.38 5.82
N ASN A 339 -26.56 -12.84 6.05
CA ASN A 339 -26.80 -14.14 6.64
C ASN A 339 -26.31 -15.28 5.73
N ARG A 340 -26.49 -15.14 4.41
CA ARG A 340 -25.93 -16.10 3.44
C ARG A 340 -24.41 -16.08 3.44
N LEU A 341 -23.79 -14.91 3.36
CA LEU A 341 -22.33 -14.76 3.39
C LEU A 341 -21.76 -15.32 4.69
N ASN A 342 -22.30 -14.92 5.85
CA ASN A 342 -21.88 -15.45 7.14
C ASN A 342 -22.04 -16.98 7.17
N LYS A 343 -23.17 -17.52 6.74
CA LYS A 343 -23.38 -18.97 6.66
C LYS A 343 -22.34 -19.65 5.76
N TYR A 344 -22.13 -19.16 4.54
CA TYR A 344 -21.08 -19.68 3.65
C TYR A 344 -19.69 -19.57 4.29
N CYS A 345 -19.36 -18.46 4.96
CA CYS A 345 -18.08 -18.32 5.65
C CYS A 345 -17.92 -19.32 6.79
N TYR A 346 -18.97 -19.52 7.60
CA TYR A 346 -18.99 -20.52 8.65
C TYR A 346 -18.79 -21.91 8.07
N ASP A 347 -19.60 -22.30 7.09
CA ASP A 347 -19.56 -23.62 6.46
C ASP A 347 -18.17 -23.87 5.87
N ILE A 348 -17.57 -22.88 5.19
CA ILE A 348 -16.27 -22.99 4.52
C ILE A 348 -15.08 -23.10 5.50
N TYR A 349 -15.07 -22.33 6.58
CA TYR A 349 -14.01 -22.44 7.60
C TYR A 349 -14.21 -23.68 8.47
N ASP A 350 -15.45 -24.04 8.78
CA ASP A 350 -15.78 -25.24 9.55
C ASP A 350 -15.46 -26.51 8.76
N GLU A 351 -15.68 -26.51 7.44
CA GLU A 351 -15.24 -27.58 6.53
C GLU A 351 -13.72 -27.72 6.50
N ASP A 352 -12.96 -26.63 6.36
CA ASP A 352 -11.49 -26.67 6.40
C ASP A 352 -10.96 -27.16 7.76
N ILE A 353 -11.59 -26.73 8.86
CA ILE A 353 -11.22 -27.14 10.22
C ILE A 353 -11.58 -28.62 10.43
N LYS A 354 -12.76 -29.05 10.00
CA LYS A 354 -13.18 -30.46 10.04
C LYS A 354 -12.26 -31.33 9.19
N GLU A 355 -11.99 -30.96 7.95
CA GLU A 355 -11.04 -31.65 7.07
C GLU A 355 -9.68 -31.78 7.77
N TYR A 356 -9.19 -30.70 8.37
CA TYR A 356 -7.94 -30.73 9.12
C TYR A 356 -7.98 -31.66 10.35
N TYR A 357 -9.05 -31.65 11.15
CA TYR A 357 -9.19 -32.53 12.31
C TYR A 357 -9.37 -33.99 11.91
N ASP A 358 -10.24 -34.28 10.95
CA ASP A 358 -10.60 -35.61 10.48
C ASP A 358 -9.40 -36.30 9.82
N THR A 359 -8.59 -35.54 9.07
CA THR A 359 -7.38 -36.04 8.41
C THR A 359 -6.11 -35.93 9.28
N ARG A 360 -6.23 -35.58 10.57
CA ARG A 360 -5.09 -35.34 11.48
C ARG A 360 -4.02 -34.43 10.85
N GLY A 361 -4.46 -33.39 10.16
CA GLY A 361 -3.60 -32.38 9.58
C GLY A 361 -2.94 -32.78 8.26
N GLU A 362 -3.39 -33.83 7.56
CA GLU A 362 -2.86 -34.25 6.25
C GLU A 362 -2.80 -33.11 5.23
N SER A 363 -3.79 -32.22 5.24
CA SER A 363 -3.83 -31.07 4.33
C SER A 363 -2.65 -30.11 4.53
N VAL A 364 -2.15 -29.98 5.78
CA VAL A 364 -1.08 -29.07 6.20
C VAL A 364 0.27 -29.78 6.25
N PHE A 365 0.33 -30.94 6.90
CA PHE A 365 1.54 -31.69 7.17
C PHE A 365 1.72 -32.94 6.29
N GLY A 366 0.72 -33.36 5.50
CA GLY A 366 0.75 -34.63 4.77
C GLY A 366 0.31 -35.84 5.62
N ALA A 367 0.03 -36.97 4.97
CA ALA A 367 -0.70 -38.11 5.54
C ALA A 367 -0.05 -38.79 6.76
N LYS A 368 1.21 -38.49 7.05
CA LYS A 368 2.06 -39.26 7.97
C LYS A 368 2.60 -38.46 9.18
N PHE A 369 2.16 -37.21 9.39
CA PHE A 369 2.76 -36.35 10.43
C PHE A 369 2.41 -36.74 11.87
N LEU A 370 1.19 -37.24 12.11
CA LEU A 370 0.71 -37.72 13.41
C LEU A 370 0.59 -39.25 13.47
N THR A 371 1.28 -39.97 12.59
CA THR A 371 1.31 -41.44 12.62
C THR A 371 2.61 -41.91 13.26
N ASP A 372 2.51 -42.87 14.17
CA ASP A 372 3.64 -43.46 14.93
C ASP A 372 4.60 -44.30 14.05
N PHE A 373 4.34 -44.38 12.74
CA PHE A 373 5.17 -45.10 11.79
C PHE A 373 6.19 -44.15 11.15
N ASP A 374 7.41 -44.19 11.65
CA ASP A 374 8.57 -43.50 11.08
C ASP A 374 8.97 -44.12 9.74
N ASP A 375 8.63 -43.44 8.64
CA ASP A 375 9.36 -43.60 7.39
C ASP A 375 10.31 -42.41 7.24
N SER A 376 11.61 -42.70 7.21
CA SER A 376 12.76 -41.79 7.09
C SER A 376 12.78 -40.89 5.83
N ASP A 377 11.79 -41.00 4.95
CA ASP A 377 11.79 -40.36 3.63
C ASP A 377 10.98 -39.05 3.56
N SER A 378 10.30 -38.64 4.64
CA SER A 378 9.58 -37.37 4.69
C SER A 378 10.30 -36.34 5.57
N GLU A 379 11.30 -35.68 5.00
CA GLU A 379 11.98 -34.54 5.64
C GLU A 379 11.03 -33.33 5.72
N PHE A 380 10.24 -33.25 6.78
CA PHE A 380 9.49 -32.04 7.13
C PHE A 380 10.39 -31.06 7.87
N LYS A 381 10.23 -29.78 7.53
CA LYS A 381 10.84 -28.67 8.26
C LYS A 381 9.77 -27.80 8.86
N ILE A 382 9.82 -27.63 10.18
CA ILE A 382 8.86 -26.79 10.91
C ILE A 382 9.61 -25.66 11.58
N GLN A 383 9.20 -24.43 11.29
CA GLN A 383 9.69 -23.24 11.95
C GLN A 383 8.65 -22.77 12.97
N LEU A 384 9.02 -22.83 14.24
CA LEU A 384 8.19 -22.39 15.36
C LEU A 384 8.75 -21.12 15.96
N PHE A 385 7.85 -20.23 16.37
CA PHE A 385 8.20 -19.06 17.17
C PHE A 385 7.45 -19.14 18.49
N LYS A 386 8.19 -19.26 19.60
CA LYS A 386 7.67 -19.21 20.97
C LYS A 386 8.05 -17.90 21.64
N ASP A 387 7.17 -17.42 22.51
CA ASP A 387 7.52 -16.33 23.43
C ASP A 387 8.40 -16.89 24.57
N LYS A 388 9.51 -16.22 24.85
CA LYS A 388 10.51 -16.67 25.83
C LYS A 388 10.00 -16.61 27.27
N VAL A 389 9.11 -15.67 27.59
CA VAL A 389 8.62 -15.48 28.96
C VAL A 389 7.50 -16.47 29.28
N SER A 390 6.56 -16.64 28.35
CA SER A 390 5.40 -17.52 28.53
C SER A 390 5.63 -18.96 28.07
N SER A 391 6.70 -19.22 27.31
CA SER A 391 6.93 -20.49 26.59
C SER A 391 5.78 -20.92 25.69
N GLN A 392 4.84 -20.03 25.39
CA GLN A 392 3.69 -20.32 24.55
C GLN A 392 4.08 -20.21 23.07
N LEU A 393 3.71 -21.22 22.29
CA LEU A 393 3.89 -21.22 20.84
C LEU A 393 2.91 -20.22 20.21
N ASN A 394 3.44 -19.28 19.42
CA ASN A 394 2.65 -18.18 18.88
C ASN A 394 2.53 -18.23 17.36
N SER A 395 3.54 -18.78 16.67
CA SER A 395 3.55 -18.80 15.21
C SER A 395 4.20 -20.07 14.68
N VAL A 396 3.68 -20.55 13.55
CA VAL A 396 4.09 -21.79 12.90
C VAL A 396 4.21 -21.55 11.40
N CYS A 397 5.31 -22.02 10.81
CA CYS A 397 5.45 -22.23 9.38
C CYS A 397 5.85 -23.68 9.13
N VAL A 398 5.10 -24.36 8.26
CA VAL A 398 5.33 -25.76 7.90
C VAL A 398 5.74 -25.83 6.44
N LEU A 399 6.92 -26.40 6.20
CA LEU A 399 7.37 -26.78 4.87
C LEU A 399 7.02 -28.24 4.63
N LYS A 400 6.36 -28.49 3.50
CA LYS A 400 6.14 -29.84 2.99
C LYS A 400 7.43 -30.38 2.35
N PRO A 401 7.61 -31.70 2.29
CA PRO A 401 8.77 -32.33 1.67
C PRO A 401 8.92 -31.88 0.23
N ILE A 402 10.18 -31.77 -0.19
CA ILE A 402 10.54 -31.30 -1.53
C ILE A 402 10.04 -32.32 -2.55
N THR A 403 9.20 -31.85 -3.48
CA THR A 403 8.72 -32.69 -4.58
C THR A 403 9.59 -32.46 -5.81
N VAL A 404 10.33 -33.50 -6.22
CA VAL A 404 11.14 -33.48 -7.43
C VAL A 404 10.33 -34.11 -8.56
N ILE A 405 9.94 -33.28 -9.53
CA ILE A 405 9.38 -33.70 -10.81
C ILE A 405 10.52 -33.56 -11.83
N ASP A 406 10.59 -34.40 -12.86
CA ASP A 406 11.76 -34.57 -13.75
C ASP A 406 12.54 -33.26 -14.09
N ASP A 407 11.83 -32.17 -14.42
CA ASP A 407 12.42 -30.84 -14.75
C ASP A 407 12.26 -29.75 -13.66
N LYS A 408 11.62 -30.05 -12.53
CA LYS A 408 11.21 -29.06 -11.51
C LYS A 408 11.37 -29.55 -10.08
N ILE A 409 11.90 -28.70 -9.22
CA ILE A 409 11.93 -28.92 -7.77
C ILE A 409 10.92 -27.97 -7.15
N ILE A 410 9.89 -28.51 -6.47
CA ILE A 410 8.85 -27.69 -5.85
C ILE A 410 8.98 -27.81 -4.32
N MET A 411 9.29 -26.67 -3.70
CA MET A 411 9.20 -26.45 -2.27
C MET A 411 7.82 -25.87 -1.98
N SER A 412 6.98 -26.58 -1.21
CA SER A 412 5.63 -26.11 -0.92
C SER A 412 5.47 -25.77 0.56
N ILE A 413 4.94 -24.57 0.82
CA ILE A 413 4.58 -24.11 2.17
C ILE A 413 3.19 -24.68 2.48
N GLY A 414 3.12 -25.59 3.45
CA GLY A 414 1.89 -26.26 3.87
C GLY A 414 0.98 -25.34 4.69
N PHE A 415 1.55 -24.58 5.62
CA PHE A 415 0.83 -23.59 6.40
C PHE A 415 1.75 -22.48 6.89
N MET A 416 1.21 -21.25 6.98
CA MET A 416 1.90 -20.11 7.55
C MET A 416 0.91 -19.22 8.31
N GLY A 417 1.17 -19.01 9.59
CA GLY A 417 0.27 -18.24 10.44
C GLY A 417 0.90 -17.79 11.76
N THR A 418 0.33 -16.72 12.31
CA THR A 418 0.79 -16.09 13.55
C THR A 418 -0.42 -15.71 14.41
N LEU A 419 -0.40 -16.00 15.71
CA LEU A 419 -1.39 -15.52 16.69
C LEU A 419 -1.08 -14.10 17.22
N THR A 420 0.08 -13.54 16.88
CA THR A 420 0.63 -12.31 17.46
C THR A 420 -0.05 -11.04 16.95
N ASP A 421 0.02 -9.98 17.76
CA ASP A 421 -0.49 -8.64 17.45
C ASP A 421 0.04 -8.04 16.14
N LYS A 422 -0.71 -7.06 15.61
CA LYS A 422 -0.45 -6.39 14.32
C LYS A 422 0.97 -5.85 14.15
N LYS A 423 1.64 -5.44 15.25
CA LYS A 423 3.02 -4.92 15.20
C LYS A 423 4.07 -6.02 15.00
N LEU A 424 3.95 -7.15 15.69
CA LEU A 424 4.91 -8.26 15.62
C LEU A 424 4.65 -9.22 14.46
N LYS A 425 3.39 -9.33 14.02
CA LYS A 425 2.94 -10.19 12.93
C LYS A 425 3.82 -10.10 11.68
N TYR A 426 4.09 -8.89 11.19
CA TYR A 426 4.89 -8.71 9.96
C TYR A 426 6.36 -9.06 10.13
N THR A 427 6.92 -8.86 11.34
CA THR A 427 8.33 -9.22 11.61
C THR A 427 8.51 -10.73 11.63
N ILE A 428 7.59 -11.45 12.28
CA ILE A 428 7.62 -12.92 12.30
C ILE A 428 7.42 -13.49 10.90
N LEU A 429 6.42 -12.99 10.16
CA LEU A 429 6.19 -13.42 8.77
C LEU A 429 7.39 -13.12 7.87
N ASN A 430 8.08 -12.00 8.08
CA ASN A 430 9.30 -11.70 7.34
C ASN A 430 10.41 -12.70 7.63
N LYS A 431 10.69 -12.97 8.91
CA LYS A 431 11.72 -13.95 9.32
C LYS A 431 11.41 -15.36 8.83
N MET A 432 10.14 -15.79 8.86
CA MET A 432 9.71 -17.05 8.25
C MET A 432 10.16 -17.10 6.78
N VAL A 433 9.74 -16.11 5.97
CA VAL A 433 10.06 -16.11 4.53
C VAL A 433 11.55 -15.93 4.26
N ASP A 434 12.29 -15.17 5.06
CA ASP A 434 13.75 -15.03 4.89
C ASP A 434 14.48 -16.36 5.08
N THR A 435 14.08 -17.13 6.09
CA THR A 435 14.63 -18.49 6.29
C THR A 435 14.31 -19.39 5.10
N LEU A 436 13.09 -19.30 4.54
CA LEU A 436 12.70 -20.04 3.34
C LEU A 436 13.48 -19.60 2.09
N ASP A 437 13.74 -18.31 1.95
CA ASP A 437 14.49 -17.77 0.82
C ASP A 437 15.95 -18.26 0.83
N ILE A 438 16.56 -18.41 2.01
CA ILE A 438 17.90 -19.01 2.14
C ILE A 438 17.88 -20.46 1.65
N GLU A 439 16.93 -21.27 2.08
CA GLU A 439 16.82 -22.68 1.65
C GLU A 439 16.50 -22.80 0.16
N PHE A 440 15.61 -21.95 -0.35
CA PHE A 440 15.29 -21.87 -1.76
C PHE A 440 16.53 -21.56 -2.61
N ASN A 441 17.37 -20.62 -2.17
CA ASN A 441 18.62 -20.28 -2.86
C ASN A 441 19.63 -21.44 -2.80
N LEU A 442 19.79 -22.11 -1.65
CA LEU A 442 20.66 -23.29 -1.54
C LEU A 442 20.25 -24.42 -2.49
N LEU A 443 18.95 -24.69 -2.64
CA LEU A 443 18.44 -25.71 -3.56
C LEU A 443 18.65 -25.33 -5.03
N LYS A 444 18.53 -24.04 -5.34
CA LYS A 444 18.78 -23.50 -6.68
C LYS A 444 20.26 -23.62 -7.06
N ASP A 445 21.16 -23.30 -6.13
CA ASP A 445 22.60 -23.41 -6.34
C ASP A 445 23.05 -24.88 -6.44
N GLY A 446 22.40 -25.78 -5.71
CA GLY A 446 22.68 -27.22 -5.77
C GLY A 446 22.15 -27.94 -7.01
N ASN A 447 21.19 -27.36 -7.75
CA ASN A 447 20.55 -27.98 -8.91
C ASN A 447 20.37 -26.99 -10.08
N PRO A 448 21.47 -26.60 -10.77
CA PRO A 448 21.41 -25.59 -11.85
C PRO A 448 20.55 -26.02 -13.05
N ASP A 449 20.38 -27.32 -13.27
CA ASP A 449 19.65 -27.87 -14.42
C ASP A 449 18.12 -27.93 -14.22
N LYS A 450 17.62 -27.71 -12.98
CA LYS A 450 16.19 -27.87 -12.64
C LYS A 450 15.56 -26.53 -12.25
N LYS A 451 14.30 -26.31 -12.64
CA LYS A 451 13.55 -25.12 -12.22
C LYS A 451 13.05 -25.28 -10.79
N VAL A 452 13.63 -24.56 -9.84
CA VAL A 452 13.18 -24.52 -8.44
C VAL A 452 12.01 -23.54 -8.28
N GLN A 453 10.94 -23.97 -7.62
CA GLN A 453 9.74 -23.15 -7.37
C GLN A 453 9.34 -23.22 -5.90
N LEU A 454 9.05 -22.05 -5.32
CA LEU A 454 8.45 -21.93 -3.99
C LEU A 454 6.94 -21.69 -4.15
N GLU A 455 6.13 -22.64 -3.71
CA GLU A 455 4.67 -22.63 -3.81
C GLU A 455 4.02 -22.37 -2.45
N ILE A 456 2.99 -21.53 -2.42
CA ILE A 456 2.05 -21.44 -1.30
C ILE A 456 0.61 -21.48 -1.82
N VAL A 457 -0.20 -22.35 -1.21
CA VAL A 457 -1.63 -22.45 -1.49
C VAL A 457 -2.39 -21.80 -0.34
N SER A 458 -3.16 -20.76 -0.64
CA SER A 458 -3.96 -20.05 0.37
C SER A 458 -5.28 -19.59 -0.24
N ARG A 459 -6.33 -19.50 0.58
CA ARG A 459 -7.63 -18.98 0.15
C ARG A 459 -7.53 -17.48 -0.10
N GLY A 460 -8.20 -16.99 -1.16
CA GLY A 460 -8.18 -15.57 -1.53
C GLY A 460 -8.69 -14.59 -0.46
N ILE A 461 -9.30 -15.10 0.60
CA ILE A 461 -9.82 -14.36 1.77
C ILE A 461 -8.69 -13.80 2.65
N ASP A 462 -7.50 -14.43 2.65
CA ASP A 462 -6.33 -14.07 3.48
C ASP A 462 -5.60 -12.81 2.97
N THR A 463 -6.34 -11.73 2.73
CA THR A 463 -5.89 -10.50 2.09
C THR A 463 -4.60 -9.90 2.70
N ASP A 464 -4.44 -9.92 4.03
CA ASP A 464 -3.27 -9.35 4.69
C ASP A 464 -1.98 -10.13 4.43
N ILE A 465 -2.03 -11.46 4.48
CA ILE A 465 -0.85 -12.33 4.27
C ILE A 465 -0.52 -12.37 2.77
N LEU A 466 -1.55 -12.46 1.93
CA LEU A 466 -1.39 -12.49 0.48
C LEU A 466 -0.84 -11.18 -0.07
N THR A 467 -1.31 -10.03 0.43
CA THR A 467 -0.74 -8.73 0.03
C THR A 467 0.71 -8.58 0.45
N PHE A 468 1.08 -9.09 1.64
CA PHE A 468 2.48 -9.15 2.07
C PHE A 468 3.32 -10.02 1.14
N LEU A 469 2.91 -11.25 0.86
CA LEU A 469 3.67 -12.17 0.00
C LEU A 469 3.83 -11.64 -1.43
N VAL A 470 2.75 -11.12 -2.04
CA VAL A 470 2.77 -10.62 -3.42
C VAL A 470 3.54 -9.31 -3.53
N LYS A 471 3.24 -8.31 -2.70
CA LYS A 471 3.81 -6.96 -2.84
C LYS A 471 5.22 -6.84 -2.24
N TYR A 472 5.52 -7.59 -1.18
CA TYR A 472 6.79 -7.45 -0.46
C TYR A 472 7.81 -8.52 -0.86
N LYS A 473 7.41 -9.80 -0.93
CA LYS A 473 8.30 -10.95 -1.18
C LYS A 473 8.34 -11.45 -2.62
N GLY A 474 7.54 -10.86 -3.51
CA GLY A 474 7.62 -11.07 -4.97
C GLY A 474 6.92 -12.35 -5.46
N PHE A 475 5.99 -12.92 -4.69
CA PHE A 475 5.19 -14.04 -5.16
C PHE A 475 4.24 -13.61 -6.29
N LYS A 476 4.11 -14.43 -7.33
CA LYS A 476 3.17 -14.24 -8.44
C LYS A 476 1.97 -15.17 -8.30
N LYS A 477 0.78 -14.68 -8.62
CA LYS A 477 -0.44 -15.50 -8.67
C LYS A 477 -0.41 -16.37 -9.94
N ASP A 478 -0.51 -17.69 -9.79
CA ASP A 478 -0.46 -18.62 -10.91
C ASP A 478 -1.86 -19.12 -11.30
N LYS A 479 -2.46 -20.01 -10.50
CA LYS A 479 -3.73 -20.69 -10.84
C LYS A 479 -4.68 -20.84 -9.64
N VAL A 480 -5.96 -21.01 -9.95
CA VAL A 480 -7.01 -21.35 -8.97
C VAL A 480 -7.02 -22.87 -8.80
N VAL A 481 -6.82 -23.35 -7.57
CA VAL A 481 -6.67 -24.79 -7.24
C VAL A 481 -8.03 -25.44 -7.00
N SER A 482 -8.95 -24.75 -6.31
CA SER A 482 -10.31 -25.26 -6.08
C SER A 482 -11.35 -24.33 -6.71
N ASN A 483 -12.41 -24.89 -7.29
CA ASN A 483 -13.47 -24.12 -7.98
C ASN A 483 -14.83 -24.33 -7.31
N ASP A 484 -14.81 -24.57 -6.01
CA ASP A 484 -15.96 -24.99 -5.21
C ASP A 484 -17.05 -23.90 -5.18
N PHE A 485 -16.65 -22.63 -5.32
CA PHE A 485 -17.57 -21.48 -5.29
C PHE A 485 -17.54 -20.68 -6.59
N LYS A 486 -18.40 -21.06 -7.55
CA LYS A 486 -18.57 -20.35 -8.84
C LYS A 486 -18.92 -18.86 -8.69
N PHE A 487 -19.72 -18.51 -7.69
CA PHE A 487 -20.21 -17.13 -7.48
C PHE A 487 -19.31 -16.28 -6.57
N TYR A 488 -18.45 -16.89 -5.75
CA TYR A 488 -17.60 -16.18 -4.80
C TYR A 488 -16.12 -16.56 -4.99
N LYS A 489 -15.51 -16.05 -6.06
CA LYS A 489 -14.12 -16.34 -6.46
C LYS A 489 -13.06 -16.11 -5.36
N GLY A 490 -13.36 -15.30 -4.35
CA GLY A 490 -12.46 -15.05 -3.21
C GLY A 490 -12.32 -16.24 -2.25
N PHE A 491 -13.29 -17.16 -2.21
CA PHE A 491 -13.31 -18.32 -1.30
C PHE A 491 -12.55 -19.53 -1.84
N ASN A 492 -12.18 -19.50 -3.12
CA ASN A 492 -11.41 -20.56 -3.77
C ASN A 492 -9.95 -20.57 -3.28
N LYS A 493 -9.34 -21.76 -3.22
CA LYS A 493 -7.90 -21.92 -2.94
C LYS A 493 -7.10 -21.42 -4.16
N ILE A 494 -6.12 -20.55 -3.95
CA ILE A 494 -5.29 -19.94 -5.00
C ILE A 494 -3.82 -20.32 -4.78
N ARG A 495 -3.15 -20.68 -5.86
CA ARG A 495 -1.71 -20.98 -5.90
C ARG A 495 -0.90 -19.71 -6.19
N TYR A 496 0.10 -19.45 -5.34
CA TYR A 496 1.09 -18.39 -5.53
C TYR A 496 2.48 -19.01 -5.65
N ILE A 497 3.27 -18.56 -6.62
CA ILE A 497 4.58 -19.12 -6.98
C ILE A 497 5.65 -18.03 -6.97
N LYS A 498 6.81 -18.35 -6.41
CA LYS A 498 8.07 -17.62 -6.59
C LYS A 498 9.08 -18.53 -7.29
N THR A 499 9.73 -18.01 -8.34
CA THR A 499 10.64 -18.75 -9.25
C THR A 499 12.02 -18.13 -9.26
#